data_AF-A0A955IFE4-F1
#
_entry.id   AF-A0A955IFE4-F1
#
_cell.length_a   1.000
_cell.length_b   1.000
_cell.length_c   1.000
_cell.angle_alpha   90.00
_cell.angle_beta   90.00
_cell.angle_gamma   90.00
#
_symmetry.space_group_name_H-M   'P 1'
#
loop_
_entity.id
_entity.type
_entity.pdbx_description
1 polymer ?
#
loop_
_entity_poly.entity_id
_entity_poly.type
_entity_poly.pdbx_seq_one_letter_code
_entity_poly.pdbx_strand_id
1 'polypeptide(L)' 'MPMTSDQLRTALRELNGQRDLRMEFEHASSCIVKKALLIPAESDGIVKVTDGSHVYLVDAERVAWVEIG' A
#
# COMPACT_ATOMS: atom_id res chain seq x y z
N MET A 1 11.02 -6.51 13.58
CA MET A 1 11.21 -6.98 12.18
C MET A 1 10.47 -5.99 11.29
N PRO A 2 11.09 -5.51 10.20
CA PRO A 2 10.40 -4.65 9.23
C PRO A 2 9.22 -5.40 8.61
N MET A 3 8.22 -4.65 8.12
CA MET A 3 7.03 -5.21 7.49
C MET A 3 7.42 -5.84 6.14
N THR A 4 7.01 -7.09 5.90
CA THR A 4 7.28 -7.74 4.60
C THR A 4 6.21 -7.39 3.56
N SER A 5 6.54 -7.54 2.27
CA SER A 5 5.57 -7.35 1.17
C SER A 5 4.32 -8.21 1.33
N ASP A 6 4.46 -9.45 1.80
CA ASP A 6 3.31 -10.35 2.01
C ASP A 6 2.44 -9.93 3.19
N GLN A 7 3.06 -9.45 4.27
CA GLN A 7 2.33 -8.90 5.42
C GLN A 7 1.55 -7.65 5.03
N LEU A 8 2.21 -6.71 4.35
CA LEU A 8 1.56 -5.49 3.86
C LEU A 8 0.44 -5.83 2.89
N ARG A 9 0.69 -6.69 1.89
CA ARG A 9 -0.33 -7.13 0.92
C ARG A 9 -1.53 -7.76 1.60
N THR A 10 -1.33 -8.56 2.64
CA THR A 10 -2.41 -9.18 3.41
C THR A 10 -3.25 -8.13 4.14
N ALA A 11 -2.61 -7.15 4.79
CA ALA A 11 -3.31 -6.04 5.44
C ALA A 11 -4.13 -5.18 4.46
N LEU A 12 -3.61 -4.99 3.25
CA LEU A 12 -4.26 -4.15 2.22
C LEU A 12 -5.35 -4.88 1.41
N ARG A 13 -5.64 -6.17 1.65
CA ARG A 13 -6.68 -6.93 0.91
C ARG A 13 -8.08 -6.31 1.01
N GLU A 14 -8.27 -5.54 2.05
CA GLU A 14 -9.50 -4.85 2.40
C GLU A 14 -9.77 -3.60 1.54
N LEU A 15 -8.77 -3.14 0.77
CA LEU A 15 -8.89 -2.03 -0.16
C LEU A 15 -9.67 -2.42 -1.41
N ASN A 16 -10.90 -1.93 -1.49
CA ASN A 16 -11.89 -2.27 -2.51
C ASN A 16 -12.38 -1.07 -3.34
N GLY A 17 -11.63 0.04 -3.34
CA GLY A 17 -12.00 1.25 -4.07
C GLY A 17 -13.00 2.17 -3.35
N GLN A 18 -13.40 1.83 -2.13
CA GLN A 18 -14.26 2.67 -1.30
C GLN A 18 -13.52 3.29 -0.11
N ARG A 19 -12.31 2.80 0.16
CA ARG A 19 -11.50 3.14 1.33
C ARG A 19 -10.25 3.89 0.91
N ASP A 20 -9.86 4.87 1.71
CA ASP A 20 -8.60 5.57 1.50
C ASP A 20 -7.47 4.80 2.18
N LEU A 21 -6.29 4.83 1.57
CA LEU A 21 -5.07 4.31 2.18
C LEU A 21 -4.15 5.49 2.51
N ARG A 22 -3.72 5.58 3.77
CA ARG A 22 -2.62 6.44 4.18
C ARG A 22 -1.42 5.59 4.58
N MET A 23 -0.25 5.94 4.07
CA MET A 23 1.03 5.31 4.41
C MET A 23 1.98 6.37 4.94
N GLU A 24 2.64 6.07 6.06
CA GLU A 24 3.78 6.83 6.55
C GLU A 24 5.05 6.00 6.40
N PHE A 25 6.14 6.66 6.02
CA PHE A 25 7.44 6.02 5.78
C PHE A 25 8.46 6.51 6.78
N GLU A 26 9.44 5.65 7.13
CA GLU A 26 10.45 5.99 8.14
C GLU A 26 11.26 7.26 7.80
N HIS A 27 11.53 7.49 6.51
CA HIS A 27 12.38 8.59 6.02
C HIS A 27 11.80 9.31 4.79
N ALA A 28 10.48 9.26 4.59
CA ALA A 28 9.82 9.96 3.49
C ALA A 28 8.47 10.54 3.92
N SER A 29 7.97 11.50 3.13
CA SER A 29 6.66 12.12 3.32
C SER A 29 5.54 11.09 3.23
N SER A 30 4.45 11.36 3.93
CA SER A 30 3.22 10.55 3.85
C SER A 30 2.68 10.47 2.42
N CYS A 31 2.04 9.34 2.11
CA CYS A 31 1.32 9.13 0.87
C CYS A 31 -0.13 8.78 1.18
N ILE A 32 -1.06 9.46 0.51
CA ILE A 32 -2.49 9.17 0.59
C ILE A 32 -2.97 8.73 -0.79
N VAL A 33 -3.49 7.52 -0.87
CA VAL A 33 -4.11 6.96 -2.07
C VAL A 33 -5.62 6.95 -1.84
N LYS A 34 -6.34 7.80 -2.58
CA LYS A 34 -7.79 7.92 -2.46
C LYS A 34 -8.50 6.76 -3.15
N LYS A 35 -9.59 6.27 -2.55
CA LYS A 35 -10.37 5.13 -3.10
C LYS A 35 -9.44 4.00 -3.54
N ALA A 36 -8.54 3.62 -2.64
CA ALA A 36 -7.45 2.73 -2.95
C ALA A 36 -7.95 1.32 -3.27
N LEU A 37 -7.27 0.71 -4.22
CA LEU A 37 -7.41 -0.68 -4.63
C LEU A 37 -6.06 -1.37 -4.56
N LEU A 38 -6.02 -2.57 -4.00
CA LEU A 38 -4.85 -3.42 -4.06
C LEU A 38 -4.75 -4.07 -5.44
N ILE A 39 -3.64 -3.86 -6.13
CA ILE A 39 -3.35 -4.58 -7.38
C ILE A 39 -2.92 -6.01 -7.02
N PRO A 40 -3.41 -7.04 -7.73
CA PRO A 40 -3.00 -8.43 -7.52
C PRO A 40 -1.48 -8.62 -7.51
N ALA A 41 -1.03 -9.68 -6.84
CA ALA A 41 0.40 -10.00 -6.83
C ALA A 41 0.91 -10.33 -8.23
N GLU A 42 2.02 -9.71 -8.59
CA GLU A 42 2.73 -9.95 -9.85
C GLU A 42 4.09 -10.61 -9.56
N SER A 43 4.76 -11.08 -10.61
CA SER A 43 6.02 -11.82 -10.49
C SER A 43 7.20 -11.02 -9.95
N ASP A 44 7.08 -9.69 -9.89
CA ASP A 44 8.11 -8.80 -9.32
C ASP A 44 8.10 -8.75 -7.78
N GLY A 45 7.07 -9.29 -7.13
CA GLY A 45 6.95 -9.29 -5.67
C GLY A 45 6.66 -7.90 -5.05
N ILE A 46 6.41 -6.87 -5.88
CA ILE A 46 6.21 -5.50 -5.42
C ILE A 46 4.74 -5.30 -5.01
N VAL A 47 4.52 -4.63 -3.88
CA VAL A 47 3.17 -4.21 -3.47
C VAL A 47 2.78 -2.99 -4.29
N LYS A 48 1.66 -3.09 -5.01
CA LYS A 48 1.14 -2.02 -5.86
C LYS A 48 -0.29 -1.71 -5.47
N VAL A 49 -0.59 -0.42 -5.35
CA VAL A 49 -1.96 0.08 -5.12
C VAL A 49 -2.31 1.12 -6.17
N THR A 50 -3.60 1.34 -6.39
CA THR A 50 -4.07 2.32 -7.37
C THR A 50 -5.27 3.10 -6.83
N ASP A 51 -5.40 4.35 -7.28
CA ASP A 51 -6.59 5.20 -7.11
C ASP A 51 -7.48 5.18 -8.37
N GLY A 52 -7.18 4.31 -9.34
CA GLY A 52 -7.81 4.23 -10.66
C GLY A 52 -7.20 5.14 -11.73
N SER A 53 -6.33 6.08 -11.35
CA SER A 53 -5.62 6.99 -12.27
C SER A 53 -4.11 6.76 -12.27
N HIS A 54 -3.54 6.40 -11.14
CA HIS A 54 -2.12 6.19 -10.92
C HIS A 54 -1.86 4.84 -10.27
N VAL A 55 -0.66 4.31 -10.48
CA VAL A 55 -0.14 3.12 -9.79
C VAL A 55 0.98 3.55 -8.85
N TYR A 56 0.85 3.20 -7.59
CA TYR A 56 1.81 3.49 -6.54
C TYR A 56 2.52 2.20 -6.16
N LEU A 57 3.84 2.18 -6.31
CA LEU A 57 4.70 1.07 -5.91
C LEU A 57 5.19 1.33 -4.49
N VAL A 58 5.01 0.35 -3.60
CA VAL A 58 5.27 0.51 -2.16
C VAL A 58 6.45 -0.35 -1.73
N ASP A 59 7.46 0.28 -1.16
CA ASP A 59 8.56 -0.38 -0.46
C ASP A 59 8.09 -0.76 0.96
N ALA A 60 7.66 -2.01 1.13
CA ALA A 60 7.07 -2.50 2.38
C ALA A 60 8.04 -2.41 3.57
N GLU A 61 9.35 -2.57 3.34
CA GLU A 61 10.33 -2.56 4.43
C GLU A 61 10.50 -1.18 5.06
N ARG A 62 10.11 -0.11 4.35
CA ARG A 62 10.22 1.29 4.80
C ARG A 62 8.90 1.90 5.26
N VAL A 63 7.81 1.14 5.20
CA VAL A 63 6.51 1.58 5.72
C VAL A 63 6.54 1.49 7.24
N ALA A 64 6.40 2.63 7.91
CA ALA A 64 6.36 2.70 9.36
C ALA A 64 4.99 2.27 9.89
N TRP A 65 3.91 2.74 9.26
CA TRP A 65 2.54 2.31 9.56
C TRP A 65 1.58 2.65 8.40
N VAL A 66 0.41 2.02 8.42
CA VAL A 66 -0.68 2.26 7.48
C VAL A 66 -2.02 2.50 8.19
N GLU A 67 -2.85 3.35 7.61
CA GLU A 67 -4.26 3.55 8.01
C GLU A 67 -5.14 3.27 6.79
N ILE A 68 -6.21 2.50 7.03
CA ILE A 68 -7.24 2.17 6.05
C ILE A 68 -8.55 2.79 6.56
N GLY A 69 -9.06 3.78 5.84
CA GLY A 69 -10.27 4.54 6.20
C GLY A 69 -11.57 3.91 5.73
#